data_AF-A0A3M1RT37-F1
#
_entry.id   AF-A0A3M1RT37-F1
#
_cell.length_a   1.000
_cell.length_b   1.000
_cell.length_c   1.000
_cell.angle_alpha   90.00
_cell.angle_beta   90.00
_cell.angle_gamma   90.00
#
_symmetry.space_group_name_H-M   'P 1'
#
loop_
_entity.id
_entity.type
_entity.pdbx_description
1 polymer ?
#
loop_
_entity_poly.entity_id
_entity_poly.type
_entity_poly.pdbx_seq_one_letter_code
_entity_poly.pdbx_strand_id
1 'polypeptide(L)'
;IFWGGFNTALEFSNREVFCISCHEMRDNVYQEYKKTIHYSNRTGVRAICSDCHVPKDWTKKFFRKLRATTKELPHWILGTIDTREKFLAKRLELATHEWKRMKAADSIECRNCHELEHMDLSKQGRTARRRHDPERVRKRGETCIDCHQGIAHELPEGWEDIPLWNGEGG
;
A
#
# COMPACT_ATOMS: atom_id res chain seq x y z
N ILE A 1 -17.65 20.74 -19.83
CA ILE A 1 -16.48 21.30 -19.11
C ILE A 1 -16.39 20.77 -17.67
N PHE A 2 -17.46 20.84 -16.87
CA PHE A 2 -17.47 20.38 -15.47
C PHE A 2 -16.93 18.95 -15.23
N TRP A 3 -17.43 17.95 -15.97
CA TRP A 3 -16.96 16.56 -15.85
C TRP A 3 -15.48 16.37 -16.24
N GLY A 4 -15.02 17.08 -17.28
CA GLY A 4 -13.62 17.03 -17.71
C GLY A 4 -12.68 17.66 -16.68
N GLY A 5 -13.08 18.81 -16.11
CA GLY A 5 -12.33 19.46 -15.03
C GLY A 5 -12.24 18.59 -13.77
N PHE A 6 -13.36 18.01 -13.36
CA PHE A 6 -13.42 17.10 -12.21
C PHE A 6 -12.49 15.89 -12.37
N ASN A 7 -12.56 15.18 -13.50
CA ASN A 7 -11.70 14.01 -13.75
C ASN A 7 -10.21 14.41 -13.86
N THR A 8 -9.92 15.58 -14.42
CA THR A 8 -8.54 16.09 -14.48
C THR A 8 -7.98 16.32 -13.08
N ALA A 9 -8.73 16.95 -12.18
CA ALA A 9 -8.32 17.15 -10.80
C ALA A 9 -8.18 15.81 -10.04
N LEU A 10 -9.11 14.89 -10.26
CA LEU A 10 -9.08 13.55 -9.67
C LEU A 10 -7.81 12.81 -10.09
N GLU A 11 -7.49 12.79 -11.38
CA GLU A 11 -6.29 12.11 -11.88
C GLU A 11 -4.99 12.82 -11.49
N PHE A 12 -4.99 14.16 -11.41
CA PHE A 12 -3.85 14.89 -10.86
C PHE A 12 -3.58 14.48 -9.41
N SER A 13 -4.61 14.32 -8.59
CA SER A 13 -4.49 13.89 -7.19
C SER A 13 -4.02 12.43 -7.02
N ASN A 14 -3.84 11.68 -8.11
CA ASN A 14 -3.26 10.34 -8.12
C ASN A 14 -1.78 10.34 -8.54
N ARG A 15 -1.22 11.49 -8.93
CA ARG A 15 0.18 11.58 -9.32
C ARG A 15 1.07 11.59 -8.09
N GLU A 16 2.25 10.98 -8.22
CA GLU A 16 3.24 10.97 -7.14
C GLU A 16 3.60 12.39 -6.66
N VAL A 17 3.75 13.35 -7.59
CA VAL A 17 4.06 14.75 -7.25
C VAL A 17 3.03 15.39 -6.33
N PHE A 18 1.77 14.96 -6.41
CA PHE A 18 0.73 15.39 -5.49
C PHE A 18 0.85 14.65 -4.15
N CYS A 19 1.07 13.33 -4.17
CA CYS A 19 1.25 12.55 -2.95
C CYS A 19 2.40 13.08 -2.07
N ILE A 20 3.50 13.54 -2.69
CA ILE A 20 4.67 14.07 -1.98
C ILE A 20 4.67 15.61 -1.87
N SER A 21 3.58 16.28 -2.22
CA SER A 21 3.49 17.73 -2.00
C SER A 21 3.38 18.09 -0.52
N CYS A 22 2.89 17.14 0.30
CA CYS A 22 2.85 17.25 1.75
C CYS A 22 4.15 16.71 2.36
N HIS A 23 4.73 17.42 3.32
CA HIS A 23 6.02 17.06 3.92
C HIS A 23 5.94 15.76 4.71
N GLU A 24 4.79 15.42 5.30
CA GLU A 24 4.59 14.18 6.06
C GLU A 24 4.81 12.95 5.17
N MET A 25 4.40 13.01 3.91
CA MET A 25 4.63 11.90 2.97
C MET A 25 6.04 11.95 2.38
N ARG A 26 6.50 13.14 1.99
CA ARG A 26 7.79 13.37 1.34
C ARG A 26 8.97 13.00 2.24
N ASP A 27 8.91 13.37 3.50
CA ASP A 27 10.06 13.29 4.42
C ASP A 27 10.07 11.95 5.18
N ASN A 28 8.94 11.22 5.18
CA ASN A 28 8.82 9.88 5.77
C ASN A 28 8.76 8.78 4.70
N VAL A 29 7.55 8.30 4.37
CA VAL A 29 7.30 7.08 3.58
C VAL A 29 7.91 7.12 2.18
N TYR A 30 8.03 8.30 1.57
CA TYR A 30 8.68 8.44 0.27
C TYR A 30 10.18 8.12 0.32
N GLN A 31 10.88 8.49 1.40
CA GLN A 31 12.30 8.19 1.56
C GLN A 31 12.58 6.69 1.65
N GLU A 32 11.65 5.95 2.27
CA GLU A 32 11.71 4.50 2.39
C GLU A 32 11.39 3.83 1.05
N TYR A 33 10.32 4.29 0.38
CA TYR A 33 9.89 3.78 -0.91
C TYR A 33 10.99 3.89 -1.98
N LYS A 34 11.78 4.98 -1.98
CA LYS A 34 12.93 5.16 -2.88
C LYS A 34 13.98 4.05 -2.81
N LYS A 35 14.03 3.30 -1.71
CA LYS A 35 14.97 2.19 -1.50
C LYS A 35 14.45 0.85 -2.03
N THR A 36 13.25 0.81 -2.62
CA THR A 36 12.58 -0.43 -3.00
C THR A 36 12.61 -0.71 -4.51
N ILE A 37 12.36 -1.97 -4.87
CA ILE A 37 12.23 -2.41 -6.27
C ILE A 37 11.07 -1.74 -7.02
N HIS A 38 10.08 -1.23 -6.28
CA HIS A 38 8.93 -0.52 -6.86
C HIS A 38 9.30 0.91 -7.27
N TYR A 39 10.38 1.47 -6.71
CA TYR A 39 10.94 2.75 -7.14
C TYR A 39 11.94 2.59 -8.28
N SER A 40 12.91 1.69 -8.13
CA SER A 40 13.98 1.46 -9.10
C SER A 40 14.24 -0.03 -9.29
N ASN A 41 14.21 -0.47 -10.55
CA ASN A 41 14.49 -1.85 -10.93
C ASN A 41 15.09 -1.91 -12.34
N ARG A 42 15.61 -3.08 -12.69
CA ARG A 42 16.28 -3.38 -13.96
C ARG A 42 15.44 -3.20 -15.22
N THR A 43 14.12 -3.11 -15.11
CA THR A 43 13.18 -3.06 -16.25
C THR A 43 12.57 -1.69 -16.48
N GLY A 44 12.74 -0.74 -15.55
CA GLY A 44 12.18 0.61 -15.64
C GLY A 44 10.67 0.71 -15.37
N VAL A 45 9.97 -0.40 -15.15
CA VAL A 45 8.55 -0.41 -14.75
C VAL A 45 8.43 0.07 -13.32
N ARG A 46 7.61 1.09 -13.05
CA ARG A 46 7.53 1.70 -11.73
C ARG A 46 6.09 1.70 -11.22
N ALA A 47 5.90 1.24 -9.99
CA ALA A 47 4.64 1.41 -9.27
C ALA A 47 4.78 2.63 -8.36
N ILE A 48 3.92 3.63 -8.55
CA ILE A 48 3.91 4.85 -7.74
C ILE A 48 2.91 4.75 -6.59
N CYS A 49 2.84 5.78 -5.75
CA CYS A 49 2.00 5.79 -4.54
C CYS A 49 0.54 5.36 -4.80
N SER A 50 -0.06 5.86 -5.89
CA SER A 50 -1.46 5.60 -6.22
C SER A 50 -1.71 4.20 -6.73
N ASP A 51 -0.72 3.51 -7.33
CA ASP A 51 -0.89 2.12 -7.78
C ASP A 51 -1.18 1.17 -6.61
N CYS A 52 -0.68 1.51 -5.41
CA CYS A 52 -0.88 0.73 -4.18
C CYS A 52 -1.95 1.30 -3.23
N HIS A 53 -2.12 2.63 -3.19
CA HIS A 53 -3.02 3.28 -2.21
C HIS A 53 -4.35 3.78 -2.80
N VAL A 54 -4.51 3.77 -4.12
CA VAL A 54 -5.73 4.23 -4.79
C VAL A 54 -6.28 3.11 -5.68
N PRO A 55 -7.53 2.65 -5.46
CA PRO A 55 -8.14 1.64 -6.33
C PRO A 55 -8.21 2.09 -7.80
N LYS A 56 -8.00 1.17 -8.73
CA LYS A 56 -8.14 1.44 -10.18
C LYS A 56 -9.61 1.56 -10.61
N ASP A 57 -10.50 0.76 -10.02
CA ASP A 57 -11.95 0.84 -10.25
C ASP A 57 -12.49 2.21 -9.87
N TRP A 58 -13.31 2.81 -10.75
CA TRP A 58 -13.78 4.18 -10.60
C TRP A 58 -14.62 4.39 -9.34
N THR A 59 -15.53 3.45 -9.05
CA THR A 59 -16.42 3.53 -7.88
C THR A 59 -15.63 3.43 -6.59
N LYS A 60 -14.74 2.44 -6.47
CA LYS A 60 -13.85 2.27 -5.31
C LYS A 60 -12.89 3.44 -5.16
N LYS A 61 -12.35 3.98 -6.26
CA LYS A 61 -11.50 5.19 -6.28
C LYS A 61 -12.26 6.38 -5.68
N PHE A 62 -13.49 6.62 -6.14
CA PHE A 62 -14.32 7.71 -5.65
C PHE A 62 -14.55 7.61 -4.13
N PHE A 63 -14.95 6.44 -3.64
CA PHE A 63 -15.15 6.24 -2.19
C PHE A 63 -13.85 6.40 -1.38
N ARG A 64 -12.70 5.94 -1.89
CA ARG A 64 -11.40 6.15 -1.23
C ARG A 64 -11.06 7.64 -1.13
N LYS A 65 -11.32 8.41 -2.18
CA LYS A 65 -11.09 9.85 -2.22
C LYS A 65 -12.04 10.59 -1.28
N LEU A 66 -13.32 10.22 -1.25
CA LEU A 66 -14.27 10.75 -0.26
C LEU A 66 -13.83 10.46 1.17
N ARG A 67 -13.36 9.24 1.45
CA ARG A 67 -12.79 8.87 2.76
C ARG A 67 -11.56 9.70 3.11
N ALA A 68 -10.65 9.91 2.17
CA ALA A 68 -9.48 10.78 2.39
C ALA A 68 -9.93 12.20 2.77
N THR A 69 -10.86 12.78 2.00
CA THR A 69 -11.37 14.14 2.25
C THR A 69 -12.10 14.26 3.59
N THR A 70 -12.85 13.24 3.99
CA THR A 70 -13.69 13.31 5.20
C THR A 70 -12.97 12.88 6.48
N LYS A 71 -11.95 12.03 6.39
CA LYS A 71 -11.25 11.47 7.56
C LYS A 71 -9.79 11.89 7.66
N GLU A 72 -9.06 12.00 6.56
CA GLU A 72 -7.61 12.29 6.57
C GLU A 72 -7.35 13.80 6.48
N LEU A 73 -8.10 14.53 5.65
CA LEU A 73 -7.92 15.98 5.50
C LEU A 73 -8.10 16.77 6.81
N PRO A 74 -9.08 16.48 7.68
CA PRO A 74 -9.18 17.16 8.98
C PRO A 74 -7.94 16.93 9.85
N HIS A 75 -7.38 15.72 9.84
CA HIS A 75 -6.17 15.39 10.58
C HIS A 75 -4.92 16.11 10.04
N TRP A 76 -4.85 16.29 8.73
CA TRP A 76 -3.83 17.12 8.10
C TRP A 76 -3.96 18.59 8.53
N ILE A 77 -5.17 19.17 8.48
CA ILE A 77 -5.41 20.55 8.94
C ILE A 77 -5.04 20.73 10.43
N LEU A 78 -5.31 19.72 11.26
CA LEU A 78 -4.99 19.73 12.69
C LEU A 78 -3.54 19.36 13.00
N GLY A 79 -2.72 19.00 12.01
CA GLY A 79 -1.30 18.66 12.20
C GLY A 79 -1.08 17.44 13.09
N THR A 80 -1.90 16.39 12.96
CA THR A 80 -1.80 15.22 13.86
C THR A 80 -0.58 14.33 13.59
N ILE A 81 0.06 14.49 12.42
CA ILE A 81 1.28 13.77 12.01
C ILE A 81 2.31 14.69 11.31
N ASP A 82 2.22 16.00 11.54
CA ASP A 82 3.02 17.03 10.83
C ASP A 82 4.51 17.07 11.22
N THR A 83 4.94 16.32 12.23
CA THR A 83 6.35 16.11 12.56
C THR A 83 6.72 14.63 12.49
N ARG A 84 8.02 14.33 12.39
CA ARG A 84 8.53 12.95 12.38
C ARG A 84 8.09 12.20 13.64
N GLU A 85 8.16 12.83 14.80
CA GLU A 85 7.82 12.24 16.09
C GLU A 85 6.33 11.90 16.15
N LYS A 86 5.45 12.82 15.72
CA LYS A 86 4.00 12.57 15.66
C LYS A 86 3.66 11.48 14.65
N PHE A 87 4.30 11.48 13.48
CA PHE A 87 4.14 10.42 12.48
C PHE A 87 4.55 9.06 13.05
N LEU A 88 5.73 8.97 13.71
CA LEU A 88 6.22 7.74 14.33
C LEU A 88 5.28 7.24 15.43
N ALA A 89 4.76 8.13 16.28
CA ALA A 89 3.79 7.80 17.32
C ALA A 89 2.49 7.18 16.77
N LYS A 90 2.13 7.49 15.51
CA LYS A 90 0.95 6.94 14.83
C LYS A 90 1.28 5.89 13.77
N ARG A 91 2.55 5.58 13.54
CA ARG A 91 3.00 4.78 12.39
C ARG A 91 2.37 3.40 12.39
N LEU A 92 2.36 2.73 13.54
CA LEU A 92 1.77 1.41 13.70
C LEU A 92 0.26 1.43 13.41
N GLU A 93 -0.47 2.41 13.95
CA GLU A 93 -1.91 2.62 13.72
C GLU A 93 -2.20 2.82 12.21
N LEU A 94 -1.46 3.71 11.56
CA LEU A 94 -1.62 4.03 10.14
C LEU A 94 -1.31 2.82 9.24
N ALA A 95 -0.21 2.12 9.49
CA ALA A 95 0.16 0.91 8.75
C ALA A 95 -0.90 -0.18 8.90
N THR A 96 -1.40 -0.38 10.12
CA THR A 96 -2.49 -1.33 10.42
C THR A 96 -3.75 -1.05 9.62
N HIS A 97 -4.14 0.22 9.50
CA HIS A 97 -5.30 0.60 8.69
C HIS A 97 -5.12 0.24 7.22
N GLU A 98 -3.94 0.50 6.64
CA GLU A 98 -3.66 0.17 5.25
C GLU A 98 -3.54 -1.33 5.01
N TRP A 99 -2.90 -2.08 5.91
CA TRP A 99 -2.82 -3.54 5.81
C TRP A 99 -4.21 -4.19 5.88
N LYS A 100 -5.06 -3.76 6.82
CA LYS A 100 -6.45 -4.24 6.91
C LYS A 100 -7.23 -3.92 5.64
N ARG A 101 -7.03 -2.73 5.06
CA ARG A 101 -7.67 -2.32 3.80
C ARG A 101 -7.23 -3.21 2.64
N MET A 102 -5.92 -3.42 2.46
CA MET A 102 -5.37 -4.26 1.40
C MET A 102 -5.86 -5.71 1.56
N LYS A 103 -5.81 -6.27 2.77
CA LYS A 103 -6.33 -7.63 3.04
C LYS A 103 -7.81 -7.76 2.68
N ALA A 104 -8.64 -6.82 3.16
CA ALA A 104 -10.08 -6.84 2.90
C ALA A 104 -10.42 -6.72 1.40
N ALA A 105 -9.49 -6.21 0.59
CA ALA A 105 -9.59 -6.12 -0.86
C ALA A 105 -8.83 -7.24 -1.58
N ASP A 106 -8.45 -8.34 -0.90
CA ASP A 106 -7.64 -9.44 -1.44
C ASP A 106 -6.34 -8.97 -2.12
N SER A 107 -5.72 -7.93 -1.56
CA SER A 107 -4.51 -7.29 -2.10
C SER A 107 -4.63 -6.97 -3.61
N ILE A 108 -5.82 -6.53 -4.05
CA ILE A 108 -6.09 -6.25 -5.47
C ILE A 108 -5.07 -5.29 -6.09
N GLU A 109 -4.52 -4.38 -5.30
CA GLU A 109 -3.50 -3.43 -5.73
C GLU A 109 -2.18 -4.12 -6.12
N CYS A 110 -1.82 -5.20 -5.41
CA CYS A 110 -0.71 -6.07 -5.80
C CYS A 110 -1.08 -6.87 -7.04
N ARG A 111 -2.28 -7.47 -7.05
CA ARG A 111 -2.75 -8.39 -8.11
C ARG A 111 -2.99 -7.70 -9.46
N ASN A 112 -3.17 -6.39 -9.48
CA ASN A 112 -3.23 -5.60 -10.71
C ASN A 112 -1.93 -5.64 -11.54
N CYS A 113 -0.82 -6.07 -10.94
CA CYS A 113 0.49 -6.19 -11.59
C CYS A 113 1.15 -7.56 -11.34
N HIS A 114 0.81 -8.24 -10.24
CA HIS A 114 1.40 -9.52 -9.83
C HIS A 114 0.34 -10.62 -9.82
N GLU A 115 0.32 -11.41 -10.88
CA GLU A 115 -0.51 -12.62 -10.95
C GLU A 115 0.24 -13.80 -10.35
N LEU A 116 -0.32 -14.38 -9.28
CA LEU A 116 0.32 -15.44 -8.51
C LEU A 116 0.58 -16.69 -9.37
N GLU A 117 -0.35 -16.95 -10.29
CA GLU A 117 -0.36 -18.04 -11.26
C GLU A 117 0.75 -17.91 -12.31
N HIS A 118 1.30 -16.69 -12.50
CA HIS A 118 2.34 -16.39 -13.46
C HIS A 118 3.71 -16.12 -12.82
N MET A 119 3.83 -16.35 -11.50
CA MET A 119 5.14 -16.33 -10.85
C MET A 119 5.98 -17.54 -11.26
N ASP A 120 7.21 -17.28 -11.72
CA ASP A 120 8.18 -18.34 -12.00
C ASP A 120 8.74 -18.92 -10.68
N LEU A 121 8.03 -19.90 -10.14
CA LEU A 121 8.37 -20.58 -8.89
C LEU A 121 9.75 -21.28 -8.95
N SER A 122 10.24 -21.63 -10.15
CA SER A 122 11.54 -22.29 -10.33
C SER A 122 12.70 -21.37 -9.94
N LYS A 123 12.53 -20.04 -10.10
CA LYS A 123 13.52 -19.02 -9.73
C LYS A 123 13.45 -18.58 -8.27
N GLN A 124 12.50 -19.10 -7.50
CA GLN A 124 12.34 -18.78 -6.09
C GLN A 124 13.06 -19.81 -5.21
N GLY A 125 13.59 -19.35 -4.08
CA GLY A 125 14.10 -20.23 -3.03
C GLY A 125 13.01 -21.15 -2.48
N ARG A 126 13.41 -22.29 -1.88
CA ARG A 126 12.49 -23.36 -1.44
C ARG A 126 11.30 -22.86 -0.61
N THR A 127 11.55 -21.97 0.35
CA THR A 127 10.49 -21.42 1.22
C THR A 127 9.54 -20.51 0.46
N ALA A 128 10.06 -19.58 -0.34
CA ALA A 128 9.24 -18.68 -1.16
C ALA A 128 8.40 -19.46 -2.17
N ARG A 129 8.98 -20.45 -2.85
CA ARG A 129 8.26 -21.36 -3.76
C ARG A 129 7.08 -22.02 -3.08
N ARG A 130 7.26 -22.52 -1.86
CA ARG A 130 6.19 -23.17 -1.08
C ARG A 130 5.11 -22.17 -0.64
N ARG A 131 5.49 -20.93 -0.30
CA ARG A 131 4.56 -19.89 0.15
C ARG A 131 3.77 -19.27 -1.00
N HIS A 132 4.38 -19.11 -2.18
CA HIS A 132 3.75 -18.58 -3.40
C HIS A 132 3.04 -19.63 -4.26
N ASP A 133 2.99 -20.90 -3.82
CA ASP A 133 2.22 -21.92 -4.51
C ASP A 133 0.73 -21.53 -4.55
N PRO A 134 0.11 -21.37 -5.74
CA PRO A 134 -1.25 -20.86 -5.86
C PRO A 134 -2.31 -21.72 -5.18
N GLU A 135 -2.13 -23.05 -5.14
CA GLU A 135 -3.07 -23.96 -4.48
C GLU A 135 -3.00 -23.76 -2.96
N ARG A 136 -1.79 -23.65 -2.42
CA ARG A 136 -1.59 -23.46 -0.97
C ARG A 136 -2.07 -22.09 -0.49
N VAL A 137 -1.81 -21.03 -1.24
CA VAL A 137 -2.31 -19.68 -0.90
C VAL A 137 -3.83 -19.69 -0.84
N ARG A 138 -4.51 -20.27 -1.84
CA ARG A 138 -5.97 -20.39 -1.85
C ARG A 138 -6.49 -21.22 -0.69
N LYS A 139 -5.83 -22.35 -0.36
CA LYS A 139 -6.22 -23.21 0.77
C LYS A 139 -6.10 -22.49 2.12
N ARG A 140 -5.10 -21.62 2.30
CA ARG A 140 -4.91 -20.83 3.53
C ARG A 140 -5.79 -19.56 3.57
N GLY A 141 -6.37 -19.16 2.44
CA GLY A 141 -7.14 -17.91 2.34
C GLY A 141 -6.29 -16.67 2.55
N GLU A 142 -4.98 -16.76 2.27
CA GLU A 142 -4.03 -15.66 2.41
C GLU A 142 -4.04 -14.75 1.19
N THR A 143 -3.73 -13.48 1.42
CA THR A 143 -3.53 -12.44 0.41
C THR A 143 -2.05 -12.02 0.40
N CYS A 144 -1.64 -11.19 -0.56
CA CYS A 144 -0.24 -10.76 -0.67
C CYS A 144 0.26 -10.06 0.61
N ILE A 145 -0.60 -9.23 1.22
CA ILE A 145 -0.23 -8.40 2.37
C ILE A 145 -0.10 -9.22 3.67
N ASP A 146 -0.61 -10.46 3.73
CA ASP A 146 -0.46 -11.36 4.88
C ASP A 146 1.02 -11.67 5.16
N CYS A 147 1.86 -11.69 4.12
CA CYS A 147 3.31 -11.93 4.24
C CYS A 147 4.16 -10.68 3.92
N HIS A 148 3.66 -9.74 3.12
CA HIS A 148 4.45 -8.63 2.55
C HIS A 148 4.11 -7.25 3.17
N GLN A 149 3.93 -7.18 4.49
CA GLN A 149 3.54 -5.96 5.21
C GLN A 149 4.55 -4.80 5.08
N GLY A 150 5.84 -5.10 4.89
CA GLY A 150 6.94 -4.14 4.74
C GLY A 150 7.45 -3.97 3.31
N ILE A 151 6.62 -4.18 2.29
CA ILE A 151 7.07 -4.26 0.89
C ILE A 151 7.62 -2.93 0.32
N ALA A 152 7.06 -1.80 0.74
CA ALA A 152 7.42 -0.46 0.26
C ALA A 152 7.92 0.47 1.37
N HIS A 153 7.61 0.14 2.62
CA HIS A 153 7.84 0.99 3.80
C HIS A 153 8.38 0.13 4.94
N GLU A 154 9.18 0.73 5.81
CA GLU A 154 9.77 0.06 6.96
C GLU A 154 8.66 -0.44 7.91
N LEU A 155 8.82 -1.64 8.45
CA LEU A 155 7.87 -2.17 9.42
C LEU A 155 7.90 -1.30 10.68
N PRO A 156 6.74 -0.80 11.17
CA PRO A 156 6.70 -0.03 12.41
C PRO A 156 7.08 -0.89 13.62
N GLU A 157 7.61 -0.27 14.67
CA GLU A 157 7.83 -0.95 15.95
C GLU A 157 6.51 -1.53 16.51
N GLY A 158 6.55 -2.74 17.07
CA GLY A 158 5.38 -3.44 17.60
C GLY A 158 4.46 -4.08 16.54
N TRP A 159 4.87 -4.14 15.26
CA TRP A 159 4.08 -4.78 14.20
C TRP A 159 3.81 -6.26 14.42
N GLU A 160 4.74 -6.96 15.08
CA GLU A 160 4.70 -8.39 15.39
C GLU A 160 3.58 -8.74 16.38
N ASP A 161 3.29 -7.81 17.28
CA ASP A 161 2.27 -7.98 18.33
C ASP A 161 0.86 -7.75 17.81
N ILE A 162 0.67 -7.31 16.56
CA ILE A 162 -0.67 -7.10 16.02
C ILE A 162 -1.22 -8.42 15.50
N PRO A 163 -2.29 -8.95 16.09
CA PRO A 163 -2.99 -10.12 15.56
C PRO A 163 -3.79 -9.69 14.33
N LEU A 164 -3.11 -9.50 13.20
CA LEU A 164 -3.74 -9.22 11.89
C LEU A 164 -4.12 -10.50 11.16
N TRP A 165 -3.53 -11.61 11.56
CA TRP A 165 -3.54 -12.88 10.84
C TRP A 165 -3.88 -14.02 11.81
N ASN A 166 -4.55 -15.04 11.29
CA ASN A 166 -4.94 -16.21 12.07
C ASN A 166 -3.69 -17.03 12.44
N GLY A 167 -3.00 -16.66 13.53
CA GLY A 167 -2.13 -17.52 14.35
C GLY A 167 -0.96 -18.30 13.72
N GLU A 168 -0.74 -18.27 12.41
CA GLU A 168 0.22 -19.14 11.72
C GLU A 168 1.04 -18.33 10.72
N GLY A 169 2.03 -17.57 11.22
CA GLY A 169 2.79 -16.65 10.37
C GLY A 169 4.24 -16.41 10.80
N GLY A 170 4.95 -17.45 11.24
CA GLY A 170 6.42 -17.51 11.30
C GLY A 170 6.98 -18.43 10.22
#